data_AF-A0A7S1IM86-F1
#
_entry.id   AF-A0A7S1IM86-F1
#
_cell.length_a   1.000
_cell.length_b   1.000
_cell.length_c   1.000
_cell.angle_alpha   90.00
_cell.angle_beta   90.00
_cell.angle_gamma   90.00
#
_symmetry.space_group_name_H-M   'P 1'
#
loop_
_entity.id
_entity.type
_entity.pdbx_description
1 polymer ?
#
loop_
_entity_poly.entity_id
_entity_poly.type
_entity_poly.pdbx_seq_one_letter_code
_entity_poly.pdbx_strand_id
1 'polypeptide(L)'
;CAGSSQPSSSSDRLDALQHILGATAPWAILHVPALASRAQCEAAYRRPVILLHPDTFHHPAADEAIGKLSEAVLWAREPEEWAAQEAQKRERQERVERAQSWMQ
;
A
#
# COMPACT_ATOMS: atom_id res chain seq x y z
N CYS A 1 -6.14 3.20 -31.71
CA CYS A 1 -6.62 1.99 -31.01
C CYS A 1 -6.34 2.15 -29.52
N ALA A 2 -7.35 2.51 -28.71
CA ALA A 2 -7.18 2.62 -27.27
C ALA A 2 -7.50 1.24 -26.65
N GLY A 3 -6.47 0.55 -26.18
CA GLY A 3 -6.59 -0.76 -25.55
C GLY A 3 -7.22 -0.63 -24.17
N SER A 4 -8.48 -1.04 -24.06
CA SER A 4 -9.17 -1.25 -22.79
C SER A 4 -8.43 -2.33 -21.99
N SER A 5 -7.54 -1.89 -21.10
CA SER A 5 -6.82 -2.77 -20.17
C SER A 5 -7.77 -3.19 -19.04
N GLN A 6 -8.63 -4.17 -19.33
CA GLN A 6 -9.24 -4.99 -18.30
C GLN A 6 -8.16 -5.96 -17.79
N PRO A 7 -7.86 -5.99 -16.47
CA PRO A 7 -6.98 -7.01 -15.89
C PRO A 7 -7.75 -8.33 -15.83
N SER A 8 -7.91 -8.98 -16.98
CA SER A 8 -8.68 -10.22 -17.13
C SER A 8 -7.83 -11.47 -16.94
N SER A 9 -6.51 -11.34 -16.81
CA SER A 9 -5.60 -12.48 -16.68
C SER A 9 -5.22 -12.74 -15.22
N SER A 10 -5.09 -14.02 -14.84
CA SER A 10 -4.63 -14.39 -13.49
C SER A 10 -3.22 -13.86 -13.18
N SER A 11 -2.41 -13.54 -14.20
CA SER A 11 -1.12 -12.86 -14.02
C SER A 11 -1.28 -11.46 -13.43
N ASP A 12 -2.19 -10.63 -13.95
CA ASP A 12 -2.40 -9.27 -13.44
C ASP A 12 -2.79 -9.26 -11.95
N ARG A 13 -3.53 -10.28 -11.51
CA ARG A 13 -3.90 -10.45 -10.10
C ARG A 13 -2.70 -10.78 -9.23
N LEU A 14 -1.81 -11.65 -9.71
CA LEU A 14 -0.59 -12.03 -9.00
C LEU A 14 0.42 -10.89 -8.94
N ASP A 15 0.58 -10.13 -10.03
CA ASP A 15 1.45 -8.95 -10.07
C ASP A 15 0.95 -7.88 -9.09
N ALA A 16 -0.36 -7.61 -9.07
CA ALA A 16 -0.96 -6.70 -8.09
C ALA A 16 -0.73 -7.18 -6.65
N LEU A 17 -0.91 -8.48 -6.40
CA LEU A 17 -0.70 -9.07 -5.08
C LEU A 17 0.75 -8.98 -4.62
N GLN A 18 1.72 -9.33 -5.48
CA GLN A 18 3.14 -9.19 -5.17
C GLN A 18 3.53 -7.74 -4.89
N HIS A 19 3.01 -6.80 -5.68
CA HIS A 19 3.26 -5.38 -5.46
C HIS A 19 2.71 -4.90 -4.11
N ILE A 20 1.46 -5.22 -3.79
CA ILE A 20 0.83 -4.82 -2.52
C ILE A 20 1.57 -5.39 -1.32
N LEU A 21 1.95 -6.68 -1.39
CA LEU A 21 2.65 -7.34 -0.29
C LEU A 21 4.10 -6.85 -0.15
N GLY A 22 4.76 -6.50 -1.25
CA GLY A 22 6.13 -5.94 -1.25
C GLY A 22 6.21 -4.46 -0.90
N ALA A 23 5.12 -3.71 -1.01
CA ALA A 23 5.09 -2.30 -0.69
C ALA A 23 4.99 -2.05 0.82
N THR A 24 5.79 -1.10 1.31
CA THR A 24 5.85 -0.69 2.73
C THR A 24 5.18 0.64 2.99
N ALA A 25 5.04 1.48 1.95
CA ALA A 25 4.42 2.80 2.06
C ALA A 25 2.97 2.77 1.57
N PRO A 26 2.04 3.47 2.23
CA PRO A 26 0.61 3.42 1.91
C PRO A 26 0.30 3.92 0.50
N TRP A 27 0.99 4.94 0.01
CA TRP A 27 0.84 5.42 -1.38
C TRP A 27 1.38 4.42 -2.41
N ALA A 28 2.45 3.70 -2.08
CA ALA A 28 3.00 2.65 -2.94
C ALA A 28 2.07 1.43 -3.00
N ILE A 29 1.43 1.08 -1.88
CA ILE A 29 0.38 0.04 -1.81
C ILE A 29 -0.82 0.42 -2.69
N LEU A 30 -1.26 1.68 -2.61
CA LEU A 30 -2.42 2.17 -3.36
C LEU A 30 -2.11 2.57 -4.82
N HIS A 31 -0.85 2.53 -5.26
CA HIS A 31 -0.45 3.04 -6.59
C HIS A 31 -0.85 4.50 -6.84
N VAL A 32 -0.81 5.32 -5.79
CA VAL A 32 -1.13 6.76 -5.89
C VAL A 32 0.09 7.61 -5.58
N PRO A 33 0.17 8.86 -6.07
CA PRO A 33 1.20 9.78 -5.63
C PRO A 33 1.05 10.10 -4.13
N ALA A 34 2.15 10.42 -3.45
CA ALA A 34 2.13 10.75 -2.02
C ALA A 34 1.26 11.98 -1.68
N LEU A 35 1.02 12.86 -2.66
CA LEU A 35 0.15 14.03 -2.55
C LEU A 35 -1.28 13.77 -3.06
N ALA A 36 -1.65 12.50 -3.28
CA ALA A 36 -2.98 12.16 -3.76
C ALA A 36 -4.05 12.59 -2.76
N SER A 37 -5.14 13.12 -3.29
CA SER A 37 -6.29 13.49 -2.47
C SER A 37 -7.01 12.24 -1.96
N ARG A 38 -7.75 12.39 -0.86
CA ARG A 38 -8.56 11.32 -0.28
C ARG A 38 -9.44 10.60 -1.30
N ALA A 39 -10.09 11.34 -2.21
CA ALA A 39 -10.94 10.77 -3.25
C ALA A 39 -10.15 9.88 -4.22
N GLN A 40 -8.90 10.26 -4.53
CA GLN A 40 -8.01 9.45 -5.37
C GLN A 40 -7.56 8.17 -4.65
N CYS A 41 -7.24 8.26 -3.35
CA CYS A 41 -6.89 7.09 -2.54
C CYS A 41 -8.06 6.10 -2.42
N GLU A 42 -9.28 6.60 -2.20
CA GLU A 42 -10.48 5.75 -2.16
C GLU A 42 -10.79 5.09 -3.52
N ALA A 43 -10.63 5.83 -4.61
CA ALA A 43 -10.80 5.28 -5.95
C ALA A 43 -9.75 4.20 -6.26
N ALA A 44 -8.50 4.44 -5.84
CA ALA A 44 -7.39 3.51 -6.03
C ALA A 44 -7.49 2.27 -5.14
N TYR A 45 -8.14 2.36 -3.98
CA TYR A 45 -8.45 1.23 -3.10
C TYR A 45 -9.51 0.29 -3.71
N ARG A 46 -10.58 0.84 -4.28
CA ARG A 46 -11.73 0.03 -4.74
C ARG A 46 -11.36 -0.99 -5.81
N ARG A 47 -10.53 -0.60 -6.78
CA ARG A 47 -10.18 -1.44 -7.94
C ARG A 47 -9.42 -2.73 -7.55
N PRO A 48 -8.31 -2.69 -6.80
CA PRO A 48 -7.59 -3.89 -6.38
C PRO A 48 -8.36 -4.74 -5.38
N VAL A 49 -9.19 -4.16 -4.51
CA VAL A 49 -10.05 -4.94 -3.60
C VAL A 49 -11.05 -5.80 -4.37
N ILE A 50 -11.69 -5.26 -5.40
CA ILE A 50 -12.60 -6.04 -6.26
C ILE A 50 -11.84 -7.13 -7.02
N LEU A 51 -10.60 -6.82 -7.44
CA LEU A 51 -9.75 -7.74 -8.21
C LEU A 51 -9.24 -8.92 -7.37
N LEU A 52 -8.93 -8.68 -6.10
CA LEU A 52 -8.38 -9.65 -5.15
C LEU A 52 -9.45 -10.23 -4.21
N HIS A 53 -10.72 -9.88 -4.39
CA HIS A 53 -11.79 -10.31 -3.51
C HIS A 53 -11.84 -11.85 -3.43
N PRO A 54 -12.01 -12.45 -2.24
CA PRO A 54 -11.98 -13.90 -2.07
C PRO A 54 -13.01 -14.65 -2.93
N ASP A 55 -14.14 -14.01 -3.25
CA ASP A 55 -15.17 -14.54 -4.15
C ASP A 55 -14.65 -14.78 -5.59
N THR A 56 -13.74 -13.94 -6.07
CA THR A 56 -13.24 -13.97 -7.46
C THR A 56 -11.80 -14.48 -7.56
N PHE A 57 -11.03 -14.45 -6.46
CA PHE A 57 -9.63 -14.84 -6.41
C PHE A 57 -9.30 -15.58 -5.11
N HIS A 58 -9.33 -16.92 -5.19
CA HIS A 58 -9.05 -17.82 -4.08
C HIS A 58 -7.53 -18.02 -3.89
N HIS A 59 -6.84 -17.00 -3.42
CA HIS A 59 -5.40 -17.07 -3.09
C HIS A 59 -5.19 -16.84 -1.60
N PRO A 60 -4.35 -17.63 -0.91
CA PRO A 60 -4.18 -17.54 0.54
C PRO A 60 -3.65 -16.19 1.03
N ALA A 61 -2.90 -15.48 0.17
CA ALA A 61 -2.37 -14.14 0.48
C ALA A 61 -3.29 -12.99 0.03
N ALA A 62 -4.46 -13.28 -0.55
CA ALA A 62 -5.38 -12.25 -1.02
C ALA A 62 -5.97 -11.45 0.15
N ASP A 63 -6.36 -12.12 1.24
CA ASP A 63 -6.86 -11.47 2.45
C ASP A 63 -5.80 -10.56 3.09
N GLU A 64 -4.53 -11.00 3.11
CA GLU A 64 -3.42 -10.18 3.60
C GLU A 64 -3.23 -8.92 2.74
N ALA A 65 -3.28 -9.06 1.42
CA ALA A 65 -3.18 -7.92 0.51
C ALA A 65 -4.36 -6.94 0.68
N ILE A 66 -5.58 -7.44 0.86
CA ILE A 66 -6.76 -6.60 1.16
C ILE A 66 -6.58 -5.88 2.50
N GLY A 67 -6.08 -6.57 3.53
CA GLY A 67 -5.76 -5.96 4.83
C GLY A 67 -4.80 -4.78 4.70
N LYS A 68 -3.68 -4.96 3.99
CA LYS A 68 -2.73 -3.87 3.70
C LYS A 68 -3.36 -2.71 2.92
N LEU A 69 -4.22 -3.00 1.95
CA LEU A 69 -4.95 -1.97 1.21
C LEU A 69 -5.89 -1.17 2.12
N SER A 70 -6.59 -1.84 3.04
CA SER A 70 -7.48 -1.21 4.01
C SER A 70 -6.72 -0.32 4.99
N GLU A 71 -5.56 -0.77 5.48
CA GLU A 71 -4.70 0.07 6.29
C GLU A 71 -4.21 1.28 5.48
N ALA A 72 -3.71 1.07 4.26
CA ALA A 72 -3.17 2.15 3.43
C ALA A 72 -4.21 3.25 3.14
N VAL A 73 -5.47 2.90 2.88
CA VAL A 73 -6.52 3.89 2.66
C VAL A 73 -6.94 4.60 3.94
N LEU A 74 -6.83 3.95 5.10
CA LEU A 74 -7.04 4.58 6.41
C LEU A 74 -5.98 5.65 6.67
N TRP A 75 -4.69 5.31 6.50
CA TRP A 75 -3.60 6.27 6.64
C TRP A 75 -3.70 7.43 5.66
N ALA A 76 -4.15 7.17 4.43
CA ALA A 76 -4.40 8.22 3.45
C ALA A 76 -5.55 9.16 3.81
N ARG A 77 -6.44 8.76 4.74
CA ARG A 77 -7.53 9.62 5.27
C ARG A 77 -7.05 10.52 6.41
N GLU A 78 -5.96 10.17 7.08
CA GLU A 78 -5.37 10.90 8.22
C GLU A 78 -3.91 11.29 7.92
N PRO A 79 -3.68 12.17 6.92
CA PRO A 79 -2.33 12.49 6.45
C PRO A 79 -1.45 13.15 7.53
N GLU A 80 -2.06 13.89 8.46
CA GLU A 80 -1.34 14.54 9.56
C GLU A 80 -0.80 13.52 10.58
N GLU A 81 -1.58 12.48 10.90
CA GLU A 81 -1.19 11.43 11.84
C GLU A 81 -0.14 10.49 11.26
N TRP A 82 -0.22 10.18 9.97
CA TRP A 82 0.83 9.43 9.28
C TRP A 82 2.14 10.21 9.20
N ALA A 83 2.09 11.50 8.86
CA ALA A 83 3.28 12.35 8.82
C ALA A 83 3.96 12.41 10.19
N ALA A 84 3.18 12.46 11.28
CA ALA A 84 3.69 12.39 12.64
C ALA A 84 4.33 11.04 12.98
N GLN A 85 3.73 9.91 12.55
CA GLN A 85 4.32 8.58 12.78
C GLN A 85 5.59 8.32 11.99
N GLU A 86 5.65 8.71 10.72
CA GLU A 86 6.87 8.60 9.92
C GLU A 86 7.99 9.47 10.48
N ALA A 87 7.68 10.68 10.98
CA ALA A 87 8.65 11.51 11.68
C ALA A 87 9.18 10.84 12.95
N GLN A 88 8.31 10.24 13.77
CA GLN A 88 8.73 9.49 14.97
C GLN A 88 9.57 8.26 14.61
N LYS A 89 9.18 7.52 13.57
CA LYS A 89 9.90 6.34 13.11
C LYS A 89 11.29 6.69 12.61
N ARG A 90 11.40 7.78 11.84
CA ARG A 90 12.68 8.31 11.36
C ARG A 90 13.57 8.77 12.52
N GLU A 91 13.03 9.52 13.47
CA GLU A 91 13.77 9.93 14.67
C GLU A 91 14.26 8.72 15.46
N ARG A 92 13.42 7.69 15.63
CA ARG A 92 13.79 6.45 16.30
C ARG A 92 14.92 5.73 15.56
N GLN A 93 14.87 5.70 14.23
CA GLN A 93 15.90 5.09 13.39
C GLN A 93 17.22 5.85 13.50
N GLU A 94 17.19 7.19 13.41
CA GLU A 94 18.35 8.06 13.62
C GLU A 94 18.94 7.90 15.03
N ARG A 95 18.10 7.70 16.06
CA ARG A 95 18.56 7.42 17.43
C ARG A 95 19.25 6.06 17.55
N VAL A 96 18.72 5.02 16.91
CA VAL A 96 19.34 3.69 16.88
C VAL A 96 20.66 3.74 16.11
N GLU A 97 20.68 4.43 14.97
CA GLU A 97 21.88 4.57 14.13
C GLU A 97 22.98 5.38 14.85
N ARG A 98 22.61 6.46 15.56
CA ARG A 98 23.52 7.16 16.47
C ARG A 98 24.03 6.23 17.56
N ALA A 99 23.17 5.48 18.23
CA ALA A 99 23.59 4.57 19.30
C ALA A 99 24.56 3.50 18.78
N GLN A 100 24.35 3.00 17.56
CA GLN A 100 25.24 2.05 16.90
C GLN A 100 26.58 2.69 16.48
N SER A 101 26.58 3.94 16.02
CA SER A 101 27.79 4.70 15.69
C SER A 101 28.70 4.99 16.89
N TRP A 102 28.17 4.95 18.12
CA TRP A 102 28.96 5.13 19.35
C TRP A 102 29.53 3.81 19.91
N MET A 103 29.18 2.66 19.31
CA MET A 103 29.69 1.34 19.69
C MET A 103 30.79 0.80 18.75
N GLN A 104 31.16 1.53 17.69
CA GLN A 104 32.35 1.27 16.87
C GLN A 104 33.51 2.16 17.31
#